data_AF-A0A536UK36-F1
#
_entry.id   AF-A0A536UK36-F1
#
_cell.length_a   1.000
_cell.length_b   1.000
_cell.length_c   1.000
_cell.angle_alpha   90.00
_cell.angle_beta   90.00
_cell.angle_gamma   90.00
#
_symmetry.space_group_name_H-M   'P 1'
#
loop_
_entity.id
_entity.type
_entity.pdbx_description
1 polymer ?
#
loop_
_entity_poly.entity_id
_entity_poly.type
_entity_poly.pdbx_seq_one_letter_code
_entity_poly.pdbx_strand_id
1 'polypeptide(L)'
;MSDLTVTALLIAALFLILASGVWIGLTLSGVAWIGMQLFSARPAGDAMALTIWGSASSWTLTALPLFIWMGEILFRTRLSQDMFKGLAPWMQWLPGRLLHVNVIGCAIFAAVSGSSAATCATIGKMSLPELARRGYPHEMSIGSLAGAGTLGLLIPPSIIMIVYGVTADVSIAELFIAGIIPGILLALLFSGYILLWAWRNPGLVPPRDPALPLAAKLRESRSLIPVVLLIAAVLGSIYSGVATATEAAAIGVVGALILSGVQGSLSWATFRESLLGGTRLYCMIALILAGAAFLTLSMGYIGLPRHLAEWIGSLGLTRLELIVALTIFYAILGCFLDGISMVVLTMGVIMPTVQAAGIDPLWFG
;
A
#
# COMPACT_ATOMS: atom_id res chain seq x y z
N MET A 1 16.17 35.93 2.22
CA MET A 1 17.01 34.74 1.94
C MET A 1 16.63 34.24 0.56
N SER A 2 17.54 33.63 -0.21
CA SER A 2 17.11 33.02 -1.48
C SER A 2 16.20 31.83 -1.16
N ASP A 3 15.14 31.63 -1.94
CA ASP A 3 14.18 30.55 -1.71
C ASP A 3 14.83 29.16 -1.82
N LEU A 4 15.93 29.08 -2.58
CA LEU A 4 16.80 27.91 -2.65
C LEU A 4 17.49 27.61 -1.31
N THR A 5 17.92 28.65 -0.58
CA THR A 5 18.50 28.52 0.77
C THR A 5 17.46 28.03 1.77
N VAL A 6 16.22 28.54 1.68
CA VAL A 6 15.11 28.12 2.55
C VAL A 6 14.77 26.65 2.30
N THR A 7 14.67 26.26 1.03
CA THR A 7 14.44 24.87 0.61
C THR A 7 15.53 23.94 1.09
N ALA A 8 16.80 24.29 0.86
CA ALA A 8 17.95 23.51 1.30
C ALA A 8 17.99 23.36 2.83
N LEU A 9 17.65 24.42 3.58
CA LEU A 9 17.61 24.39 5.04
C LEU A 9 16.51 23.47 5.56
N LEU A 10 15.32 23.50 4.98
CA LEU A 10 14.20 22.63 5.38
C LEU A 10 14.46 21.17 5.02
N ILE A 11 15.03 20.90 3.84
CA ILE A 11 15.45 19.55 3.43
C ILE A 11 16.56 19.04 4.36
N ALA A 12 17.56 19.86 4.67
CA ALA A 12 18.62 19.49 5.60
C ALA A 12 18.05 19.22 7.01
N ALA A 13 17.14 20.06 7.51
CA ALA A 13 16.47 19.85 8.79
C ALA A 13 15.68 18.53 8.81
N LEU A 14 14.94 18.23 7.73
CA LEU A 14 14.21 16.99 7.56
C LEU A 14 15.13 15.77 7.65
N PHE A 15 16.21 15.75 6.87
CA PHE A 15 17.17 14.64 6.89
C PHE A 15 17.93 14.52 8.22
N LEU A 16 18.29 15.64 8.86
CA LEU A 16 18.95 15.63 10.18
C LEU A 16 18.03 15.07 11.28
N ILE A 17 16.76 15.46 11.29
CA ILE A 17 15.80 14.96 12.27
C ILE A 17 15.50 13.47 12.00
N LEU A 18 15.36 13.05 10.74
CA LEU A 18 15.22 11.62 10.41
C LEU A 18 16.47 10.82 10.82
N ALA A 19 17.67 11.35 10.57
CA ALA A 19 18.93 10.72 10.95
C ALA A 19 19.10 10.60 12.47
N SER A 20 18.44 11.45 13.26
CA SER A 20 18.39 11.34 14.72
C SER A 20 17.51 10.19 15.23
N GLY A 21 16.77 9.50 14.35
CA GLY A 21 15.91 8.37 14.70
C GLY A 21 14.52 8.78 15.21
N VAL A 22 14.12 10.04 15.02
CA VAL A 22 12.78 10.52 15.38
C VAL A 22 11.73 9.98 14.39
N TRP A 23 10.51 9.74 14.90
CA TRP A 23 9.39 9.23 14.11
C TRP A 23 9.02 10.19 12.98
N ILE A 24 8.64 9.66 11.82
CA ILE A 24 8.41 10.45 10.60
C ILE A 24 7.34 11.53 10.82
N GLY A 25 6.21 11.19 11.43
CA GLY A 25 5.16 12.19 11.68
C GLY A 25 5.61 13.36 12.56
N LEU A 26 6.42 13.09 13.60
CA LEU A 26 7.02 14.14 14.43
C LEU A 26 8.07 14.95 13.67
N THR A 27 8.81 14.30 12.79
CA THR A 27 9.80 14.94 11.91
C THR A 27 9.11 15.93 10.96
N LEU A 28 8.02 15.51 10.30
CA LEU A 28 7.23 16.37 9.43
C LEU A 28 6.67 17.58 10.19
N SER A 29 6.07 17.35 11.36
CA SER A 29 5.58 18.44 12.23
C SER A 29 6.69 19.39 12.68
N GLY A 30 7.86 18.86 13.04
CA GLY A 30 9.02 19.63 13.48
C GLY A 30 9.58 20.52 12.37
N VAL A 31 9.76 19.97 11.16
CA VAL A 31 10.20 20.73 9.99
C VAL A 31 9.17 21.79 9.61
N ALA A 32 7.88 21.44 9.63
CA ALA A 32 6.79 22.38 9.39
C ALA A 32 6.79 23.55 10.38
N TRP A 33 7.02 23.25 11.67
CA TRP A 33 7.13 24.23 12.74
C TRP A 33 8.31 25.17 12.52
N ILE A 34 9.50 24.63 12.23
CA ILE A 34 10.69 25.43 11.91
C ILE A 34 10.41 26.32 10.70
N GLY A 35 9.77 25.79 9.67
CA GLY A 35 9.38 26.54 8.47
C GLY A 35 8.46 27.71 8.78
N MET A 36 7.38 27.47 9.53
CA MET A 36 6.45 28.53 9.93
C MET A 36 7.11 29.58 10.81
N GLN A 37 7.92 29.15 11.78
CA GLN A 37 8.47 30.07 12.78
C GLN A 37 9.58 30.97 12.23
N LEU A 38 10.34 30.49 11.25
CA LEU A 38 11.44 31.24 10.62
C LEU A 38 10.99 32.05 9.40
N PHE A 39 9.97 31.59 8.67
CA PHE A 39 9.64 32.15 7.35
C PHE A 39 8.19 32.65 7.21
N SER A 40 7.34 32.49 8.22
CA SER A 40 5.96 33.01 8.21
C SER A 40 5.71 33.98 9.38
N ALA A 41 4.88 34.99 9.14
CA ALA A 41 4.40 35.89 10.19
C ALA A 41 3.22 35.29 10.99
N ARG A 42 2.64 34.18 10.52
CA ARG A 42 1.49 33.53 11.17
C ARG A 42 1.95 32.71 12.38
N PRO A 43 1.26 32.77 13.53
CA PRO A 43 1.58 31.93 14.68
C PRO A 43 1.58 30.44 14.32
N ALA A 44 2.74 29.78 14.47
CA ALA A 44 2.91 28.37 14.12
C ALA A 44 1.99 27.46 14.95
N GLY A 45 1.77 27.79 16.23
CA GLY A 45 0.89 27.07 17.16
C GLY A 45 -0.54 26.95 16.67
N ASP A 46 -1.18 28.09 16.39
CA ASP A 46 -2.59 28.13 15.96
C ASP A 46 -2.77 27.50 14.58
N ALA A 47 -1.83 27.75 13.66
CA ALA A 47 -1.85 27.14 12.34
C ALA A 47 -1.72 25.61 12.42
N MET A 48 -0.81 25.10 13.25
CA MET A 48 -0.63 23.67 13.49
C MET A 48 -1.91 23.05 14.07
N ALA A 49 -2.46 23.66 15.13
CA ALA A 49 -3.63 23.12 15.82
C ALA A 49 -4.85 23.03 14.89
N LEU A 50 -5.14 24.11 14.15
CA LEU A 50 -6.29 24.14 13.23
C LEU A 50 -6.13 23.17 12.06
N THR A 51 -4.93 23.08 11.48
CA THR A 51 -4.67 22.20 10.34
C THR A 51 -4.68 20.73 10.73
N ILE A 52 -4.04 20.37 11.84
CA ILE A 52 -4.07 19.00 12.35
C ILE A 52 -5.51 18.61 12.71
N TRP A 53 -6.25 19.49 13.38
CA TRP A 53 -7.65 19.24 13.72
C TRP A 53 -8.53 19.03 12.48
N GLY A 54 -8.40 19.91 11.48
CA GLY A 54 -9.15 19.82 10.23
C GLY A 54 -8.84 18.55 9.44
N SER A 55 -7.55 18.19 9.34
CA SER A 55 -7.12 16.96 8.68
C SER A 55 -7.65 15.71 9.39
N ALA A 56 -7.47 15.63 10.72
CA ALA A 56 -7.86 14.47 11.52
C ALA A 56 -9.39 14.27 11.60
N SER A 57 -10.18 15.31 11.38
CA SER A 57 -11.65 15.27 11.42
C SER A 57 -12.29 15.06 10.05
N SER A 58 -11.51 14.74 9.00
CA SER A 58 -12.05 14.56 7.65
C SER A 58 -12.85 13.26 7.52
N TRP A 59 -13.98 13.32 6.81
CA TRP A 59 -14.83 12.15 6.58
C TRP A 59 -14.11 11.05 5.80
N THR A 60 -13.27 11.43 4.83
CA THR A 60 -12.47 10.53 3.98
C THR A 60 -11.52 9.65 4.80
N LEU A 61 -11.04 10.14 5.95
CA LEU A 61 -10.21 9.34 6.86
C LEU A 61 -10.97 8.26 7.62
N THR A 62 -12.31 8.32 7.68
CA THR A 62 -13.12 7.32 8.41
C THR A 62 -13.04 5.93 7.77
N ALA A 63 -12.80 5.85 6.45
CA ALA A 63 -12.62 4.58 5.75
C ALA A 63 -11.31 3.87 6.14
N LEU A 64 -10.25 4.64 6.42
CA LEU A 64 -8.90 4.14 6.66
C LEU A 64 -8.80 3.19 7.88
N PRO A 65 -9.30 3.52 9.11
CA PRO A 65 -9.23 2.61 10.24
C PRO A 65 -10.08 1.34 10.02
N LEU A 66 -11.20 1.43 9.29
CA LEU A 66 -12.04 0.27 8.99
C LEU A 66 -11.35 -0.71 8.04
N PHE A 67 -10.74 -0.23 6.95
CA PHE A 67 -9.97 -1.07 6.04
C PHE A 67 -8.74 -1.69 6.72
N ILE A 68 -8.04 -0.90 7.55
CA ILE A 68 -6.93 -1.42 8.38
C ILE A 68 -7.41 -2.52 9.31
N TRP A 69 -8.51 -2.30 10.01
CA TRP A 69 -9.03 -3.28 10.97
C TRP A 69 -9.51 -4.55 10.27
N MET A 70 -10.18 -4.42 9.13
CA MET A 70 -10.54 -5.54 8.26
C MET A 70 -9.30 -6.38 7.91
N GLY A 71 -8.21 -5.75 7.45
CA GLY A 71 -6.96 -6.42 7.16
C GLY A 71 -6.34 -7.11 8.37
N GLU A 72 -6.36 -6.47 9.55
CA GLU A 72 -5.86 -7.03 10.81
C GLU A 72 -6.67 -8.21 11.33
N ILE A 73 -7.99 -8.22 11.12
CA ILE A 73 -8.85 -9.36 11.41
C ILE A 73 -8.43 -10.54 10.53
N LEU A 74 -8.31 -10.31 9.21
CA LEU A 74 -8.02 -11.34 8.23
C LEU A 74 -6.58 -11.87 8.32
N PHE A 75 -5.64 -11.06 8.81
CA PHE A 75 -4.29 -11.47 9.14
C PHE A 75 -4.24 -12.57 10.23
N ARG A 76 -5.25 -12.63 11.11
CA ARG A 76 -5.34 -13.60 12.21
C ARG A 76 -6.26 -14.80 11.91
N THR A 77 -6.85 -14.86 10.72
CA THR A 77 -7.66 -16.01 10.32
C THR A 77 -6.79 -17.10 9.67
N ARG A 78 -7.40 -18.22 9.29
CA ARG A 78 -6.70 -19.33 8.62
C ARG A 78 -6.55 -19.10 7.12
N LEU A 79 -6.74 -17.86 6.65
CA LEU A 79 -6.78 -17.49 5.25
C LEU A 79 -5.57 -17.96 4.46
N SER A 80 -4.35 -17.77 4.98
CA SER A 80 -3.13 -18.16 4.27
C SER A 80 -3.07 -19.66 3.94
N GLN A 81 -3.52 -20.49 4.88
CA GLN A 81 -3.51 -21.94 4.72
C GLN A 81 -4.53 -22.37 3.67
N ASP A 82 -5.73 -21.80 3.74
CA ASP A 82 -6.81 -22.03 2.78
C ASP A 82 -6.42 -21.52 1.39
N MET A 83 -5.77 -20.36 1.31
CA MET A 83 -5.28 -19.78 0.07
C MET A 83 -4.28 -20.68 -0.64
N PHE A 84 -3.27 -21.16 0.06
CA PHE A 84 -2.30 -22.06 -0.56
C PHE A 84 -2.92 -23.41 -0.93
N LYS A 85 -3.76 -24.01 -0.07
CA LYS A 85 -4.44 -25.27 -0.38
C LYS A 85 -5.33 -25.15 -1.61
N GLY A 86 -6.06 -24.04 -1.74
CA GLY A 86 -6.92 -23.77 -2.88
C GLY A 86 -6.15 -23.47 -4.16
N LEU A 87 -5.01 -22.78 -4.09
CA LEU A 87 -4.23 -22.35 -5.26
C LEU A 87 -3.23 -23.41 -5.76
N ALA A 88 -2.58 -24.14 -4.86
CA ALA A 88 -1.51 -25.08 -5.20
C ALA A 88 -1.89 -26.11 -6.30
N PRO A 89 -3.10 -26.73 -6.29
CA PRO A 89 -3.50 -27.71 -7.31
C PRO A 89 -3.60 -27.12 -8.73
N TRP A 90 -3.85 -25.82 -8.83
CA TRP A 90 -3.93 -25.09 -10.10
C TRP A 90 -2.58 -24.61 -10.58
N MET A 91 -1.56 -24.52 -9.72
CA MET A 91 -0.26 -24.00 -10.16
C MET A 91 0.66 -25.08 -10.69
N GLN A 92 0.38 -26.36 -10.43
CA GLN A 92 1.25 -27.48 -10.84
C GLN A 92 1.45 -27.64 -12.36
N TRP A 93 0.50 -27.17 -13.19
CA TRP A 93 0.64 -27.26 -14.64
C TRP A 93 1.56 -26.16 -15.22
N LEU A 94 1.77 -25.05 -14.50
CA LEU A 94 2.62 -23.95 -14.97
C LEU A 94 4.12 -24.24 -14.73
N PRO A 95 5.01 -23.86 -15.65
CA PRO A 95 6.45 -23.84 -15.40
C PRO A 95 6.76 -22.93 -14.20
N GLY A 96 7.48 -23.42 -13.19
CA GLY A 96 7.70 -22.71 -11.91
C GLY A 96 6.73 -23.10 -10.80
N ARG A 97 5.63 -23.78 -11.16
CA ARG A 97 4.75 -24.53 -10.24
C ARG A 97 4.37 -23.73 -9.00
N LEU A 98 4.77 -24.16 -7.81
CA LEU A 98 4.32 -23.55 -6.55
C LEU A 98 4.86 -22.15 -6.31
N LEU A 99 5.88 -21.70 -7.05
CA LEU A 99 6.35 -20.30 -6.99
C LEU A 99 5.24 -19.33 -7.39
N HIS A 100 4.33 -19.72 -8.30
CA HIS A 100 3.17 -18.90 -8.67
C HIS A 100 2.15 -18.75 -7.55
N VAL A 101 2.16 -19.65 -6.55
CA VAL A 101 1.30 -19.51 -5.36
C VAL A 101 1.71 -18.29 -4.53
N ASN A 102 3.00 -17.92 -4.51
CA ASN A 102 3.42 -16.65 -3.91
C ASN A 102 2.78 -15.46 -4.63
N VAL A 103 2.84 -15.42 -5.97
CA VAL A 103 2.33 -14.29 -6.74
C VAL A 103 0.82 -14.16 -6.61
N ILE A 104 0.08 -15.23 -6.89
CA ILE A 104 -1.39 -15.20 -6.88
C ILE A 104 -1.91 -15.12 -5.44
N GLY A 105 -1.25 -15.81 -4.50
CA GLY A 105 -1.57 -15.73 -3.09
C GLY A 105 -1.38 -14.32 -2.54
N CYS A 106 -0.25 -13.68 -2.85
CA CYS A 106 -0.03 -12.28 -2.51
C CYS A 106 -1.04 -11.37 -3.22
N ALA A 107 -1.40 -11.61 -4.48
CA ALA A 107 -2.35 -10.77 -5.19
C ALA A 107 -3.77 -10.81 -4.57
N ILE A 108 -4.27 -12.01 -4.27
CA ILE A 108 -5.58 -12.19 -3.63
C ILE A 108 -5.57 -11.67 -2.19
N PHE A 109 -4.48 -11.87 -1.44
CA PHE A 109 -4.40 -11.39 -0.06
C PHE A 109 -4.15 -9.88 0.01
N ALA A 110 -3.45 -9.31 -0.97
CA ALA A 110 -3.29 -7.88 -1.17
C ALA A 110 -4.66 -7.22 -1.37
N ALA A 111 -5.52 -7.82 -2.20
CA ALA A 111 -6.89 -7.39 -2.47
C ALA A 111 -7.84 -7.44 -1.25
N VAL A 112 -7.31 -7.75 -0.07
CA VAL A 112 -8.06 -7.93 1.16
C VAL A 112 -7.39 -7.18 2.31
N SER A 113 -6.07 -7.29 2.44
CA SER A 113 -5.33 -6.68 3.55
C SER A 113 -4.90 -5.24 3.27
N GLY A 114 -4.73 -4.85 2.00
CA GLY A 114 -4.22 -3.54 1.61
C GLY A 114 -2.83 -3.19 2.17
N SER A 115 -2.08 -4.19 2.63
CA SER A 115 -0.81 -4.05 3.33
C SER A 115 0.24 -5.03 2.82
N SER A 116 1.35 -4.50 2.31
CA SER A 116 2.45 -5.31 1.77
C SER A 116 3.21 -6.08 2.84
N ALA A 117 3.45 -5.47 3.99
CA ALA A 117 4.10 -6.14 5.11
C ALA A 117 3.25 -7.30 5.64
N ALA A 118 1.94 -7.07 5.81
CA ALA A 118 1.01 -8.11 6.24
C ALA A 118 0.89 -9.23 5.19
N THR A 119 0.85 -8.88 3.91
CA THR A 119 0.81 -9.83 2.80
C THR A 119 2.04 -10.72 2.77
N CYS A 120 3.23 -10.13 2.80
CA CYS A 120 4.50 -10.85 2.81
C CYS A 120 4.62 -11.77 4.04
N ALA A 121 4.28 -11.26 5.23
CA ALA A 121 4.32 -12.06 6.45
C ALA A 121 3.32 -13.23 6.45
N THR A 122 2.11 -13.01 5.93
CA THR A 122 1.04 -14.02 5.91
C THR A 122 1.32 -15.13 4.93
N ILE A 123 1.64 -14.77 3.68
CA ILE A 123 1.91 -15.73 2.62
C ILE A 123 3.25 -16.42 2.89
N GLY A 124 4.28 -15.66 3.30
CA GLY A 124 5.62 -16.18 3.53
C GLY A 124 5.73 -17.20 4.66
N LYS A 125 5.00 -16.99 5.77
CA LYS A 125 4.94 -17.97 6.89
C LYS A 125 4.49 -19.35 6.44
N MET A 126 3.73 -19.43 5.36
CA MET A 126 3.11 -20.65 4.89
C MET A 126 3.81 -21.21 3.64
N SER A 127 4.17 -20.36 2.68
CA SER A 127 4.75 -20.77 1.41
C SER A 127 6.24 -21.11 1.50
N LEU A 128 7.04 -20.36 2.27
CA LEU A 128 8.49 -20.57 2.33
C LEU A 128 8.86 -21.94 2.92
N PRO A 129 8.28 -22.39 4.04
CA PRO A 129 8.58 -23.73 4.57
C PRO A 129 8.18 -24.84 3.58
N GLU A 130 7.06 -24.68 2.87
CA GLU A 130 6.55 -25.68 1.93
C GLU A 130 7.38 -25.74 0.64
N LEU A 131 7.81 -24.59 0.11
CA LEU A 131 8.74 -24.49 -1.01
C LEU A 131 10.10 -25.11 -0.66
N ALA A 132 10.62 -24.81 0.53
CA ALA A 132 11.87 -25.41 1.03
C ALA A 132 11.76 -26.93 1.17
N ARG A 133 10.66 -27.43 1.77
CA ARG A 133 10.39 -28.88 1.92
C ARG A 133 10.40 -29.62 0.58
N ARG A 134 9.94 -28.95 -0.48
CA ARG A 134 9.87 -29.53 -1.83
C ARG A 134 11.15 -29.35 -2.64
N GLY A 135 12.17 -28.67 -2.10
CA GLY A 135 13.45 -28.47 -2.76
C GLY A 135 13.49 -27.34 -3.78
N TYR A 136 12.61 -26.33 -3.67
CA TYR A 136 12.75 -25.11 -4.48
C TYR A 136 13.99 -24.30 -4.04
N PRO A 137 14.70 -23.62 -4.97
CA PRO A 137 15.79 -22.74 -4.62
C PRO A 137 15.35 -21.65 -3.64
N HIS A 138 16.16 -21.45 -2.60
CA HIS A 138 15.85 -20.51 -1.53
C HIS A 138 15.74 -19.06 -2.06
N GLU A 139 16.68 -18.63 -2.89
CA GLU A 139 16.72 -17.29 -3.50
C GLU A 139 15.46 -17.01 -4.33
N MET A 140 15.01 -17.97 -5.13
CA MET A 140 13.81 -17.80 -5.95
C MET A 140 12.53 -17.82 -5.10
N SER A 141 12.52 -18.61 -4.03
CA SER A 141 11.39 -18.66 -3.08
C SER A 141 11.23 -17.33 -2.35
N ILE A 142 12.34 -16.74 -1.87
CA ILE A 142 12.35 -15.42 -1.26
C ILE A 142 12.03 -14.35 -2.30
N GLY A 143 12.68 -14.35 -3.46
CA GLY A 143 12.49 -13.33 -4.49
C GLY A 143 11.05 -13.27 -5.03
N SER A 144 10.44 -14.43 -5.28
CA SER A 144 9.03 -14.50 -5.71
C SER A 144 8.06 -13.95 -4.65
N LEU A 145 8.34 -14.18 -3.36
CA LEU A 145 7.55 -13.62 -2.26
C LEU A 145 7.81 -12.12 -2.07
N ALA A 146 9.07 -11.69 -2.06
CA ALA A 146 9.47 -10.31 -1.82
C ALA A 146 8.94 -9.38 -2.91
N GLY A 147 9.03 -9.79 -4.18
CA GLY A 147 8.43 -9.07 -5.31
C GLY A 147 6.91 -9.02 -5.19
N ALA A 148 6.25 -10.17 -5.10
CA ALA A 148 4.78 -10.21 -5.08
C ALA A 148 4.16 -9.61 -3.82
N GLY A 149 4.87 -9.62 -2.68
CA GLY A 149 4.42 -9.02 -1.44
C GLY A 149 4.16 -7.51 -1.57
N THR A 150 4.82 -6.84 -2.51
CA THR A 150 4.60 -5.42 -2.81
C THR A 150 3.26 -5.12 -3.49
N LEU A 151 2.60 -6.14 -4.07
CA LEU A 151 1.26 -6.00 -4.67
C LEU A 151 0.22 -5.52 -3.65
N GLY A 152 0.48 -5.69 -2.36
CA GLY A 152 -0.32 -5.13 -1.26
C GLY A 152 -0.49 -3.61 -1.31
N LEU A 153 0.42 -2.90 -1.96
CA LEU A 153 0.32 -1.44 -2.17
C LEU A 153 -0.62 -1.08 -3.32
N LEU A 154 -0.77 -1.96 -4.32
CA LEU A 154 -1.39 -1.59 -5.59
C LEU A 154 -2.77 -2.21 -5.78
N ILE A 155 -2.98 -3.43 -5.29
CA ILE A 155 -4.25 -4.14 -5.53
C ILE A 155 -5.31 -3.68 -4.51
N PRO A 156 -6.46 -3.17 -4.96
CA PRO A 156 -7.52 -2.65 -4.08
C PRO A 156 -8.20 -3.72 -3.22
N PRO A 157 -8.64 -3.38 -1.99
CA PRO A 157 -8.51 -2.08 -1.33
C PRO A 157 -7.10 -1.92 -0.75
N SER A 158 -6.47 -0.76 -1.01
CA SER A 158 -5.08 -0.47 -0.64
C SER A 158 -4.99 0.68 0.35
N ILE A 159 -4.27 0.48 1.47
CA ILE A 159 -4.09 1.51 2.50
C ILE A 159 -3.35 2.72 1.91
N ILE A 160 -2.33 2.48 1.07
CA ILE A 160 -1.54 3.57 0.48
C ILE A 160 -2.37 4.37 -0.54
N MET A 161 -3.27 3.74 -1.29
CA MET A 161 -4.20 4.45 -2.19
C MET A 161 -5.19 5.31 -1.42
N ILE A 162 -5.67 4.84 -0.26
CA ILE A 162 -6.53 5.65 0.61
C ILE A 162 -5.76 6.87 1.11
N VAL A 163 -4.53 6.66 1.60
CA VAL A 163 -3.66 7.74 2.05
C VAL A 163 -3.40 8.74 0.93
N TYR A 164 -3.05 8.27 -0.27
CA TYR A 164 -2.86 9.10 -1.44
C TYR A 164 -4.13 9.91 -1.77
N GLY A 165 -5.29 9.26 -1.89
CA GLY A 165 -6.57 9.90 -2.19
C GLY A 165 -6.94 10.99 -1.17
N VAL A 166 -6.68 10.76 0.12
CA VAL A 166 -6.86 11.79 1.16
C VAL A 166 -5.89 12.95 0.98
N THR A 167 -4.62 12.69 0.68
CA THR A 167 -3.60 13.74 0.57
C THR A 167 -3.70 14.55 -0.73
N ALA A 168 -4.12 13.91 -1.82
CA ALA A 168 -4.23 14.49 -3.16
C ALA A 168 -5.65 15.01 -3.45
N ASP A 169 -6.58 14.82 -2.52
CA ASP A 169 -8.01 15.13 -2.67
C ASP A 169 -8.64 14.46 -3.91
N VAL A 170 -8.29 13.18 -4.12
CA VAL A 170 -8.75 12.35 -5.24
C VAL A 170 -9.71 11.28 -4.72
N SER A 171 -10.71 10.92 -5.52
CA SER A 171 -11.68 9.87 -5.19
C SER A 171 -10.98 8.52 -4.95
N ILE A 172 -11.14 7.98 -3.74
CA ILE A 172 -10.63 6.63 -3.38
C ILE A 172 -11.28 5.55 -4.25
N ALA A 173 -12.57 5.70 -4.58
CA ALA A 173 -13.28 4.74 -5.41
C ALA A 173 -12.69 4.68 -6.83
N GLU A 174 -12.35 5.83 -7.41
CA GLU A 174 -11.71 5.91 -8.72
C GLU A 174 -10.28 5.35 -8.68
N LEU A 175 -9.51 5.64 -7.62
CA LEU A 175 -8.18 5.07 -7.42
C LEU A 175 -8.23 3.55 -7.32
N PHE A 176 -9.22 3.00 -6.63
CA PHE A 176 -9.41 1.56 -6.57
C PHE A 176 -9.72 0.98 -7.95
N ILE A 177 -10.57 1.61 -8.75
CA ILE A 177 -10.84 1.16 -10.12
C ILE A 177 -9.57 1.24 -10.98
N ALA A 178 -8.84 2.36 -10.90
CA ALA A 178 -7.61 2.60 -11.65
C ALA A 178 -6.50 1.60 -11.29
N GLY A 179 -6.41 1.20 -10.00
CA GLY A 179 -5.41 0.28 -9.47
C GLY A 179 -5.52 -1.17 -9.96
N ILE A 180 -6.68 -1.60 -10.46
CA ILE A 180 -6.89 -2.99 -10.91
C ILE A 180 -5.96 -3.35 -12.05
N ILE A 181 -5.90 -2.51 -13.09
CA ILE A 181 -5.15 -2.81 -14.31
C ILE A 181 -3.64 -2.89 -14.00
N PRO A 182 -3.02 -1.90 -13.34
CA PRO A 182 -1.63 -1.99 -12.90
C PRO A 182 -1.36 -3.17 -11.97
N GLY A 183 -2.27 -3.47 -11.03
CA GLY A 183 -2.17 -4.60 -10.11
C GLY A 183 -2.10 -5.95 -10.81
N ILE A 184 -3.03 -6.19 -11.74
CA ILE A 184 -3.05 -7.41 -12.56
C ILE A 184 -1.82 -7.47 -13.46
N LEU A 185 -1.45 -6.35 -14.08
CA LEU A 185 -0.28 -6.27 -14.95
C LEU A 185 1.00 -6.68 -14.19
N LEU A 186 1.24 -6.13 -13.00
CA LEU A 186 2.40 -6.51 -12.18
C LEU A 186 2.34 -7.98 -11.75
N ALA A 187 1.17 -8.49 -11.35
CA ALA A 187 1.02 -9.90 -11.02
C ALA A 187 1.36 -10.81 -12.22
N LEU A 188 0.94 -10.44 -13.43
CA LEU A 188 1.28 -11.14 -14.67
C LEU A 188 2.76 -11.02 -15.01
N LEU A 189 3.39 -9.87 -14.79
CA LEU A 189 4.82 -9.68 -15.02
C LEU A 189 5.66 -10.52 -14.04
N PHE A 190 5.30 -10.57 -12.76
CA PHE A 190 5.98 -11.43 -11.78
C PHE A 190 5.79 -12.91 -12.08
N SER A 191 4.59 -13.33 -12.46
CA SER A 191 4.33 -14.70 -12.91
C SER A 191 5.08 -15.03 -14.21
N GLY A 192 5.11 -14.10 -15.16
CA GLY A 192 5.86 -14.22 -16.42
C GLY A 192 7.36 -14.38 -16.19
N TYR A 193 7.94 -13.61 -15.25
CA TYR A 193 9.33 -13.78 -14.84
C TYR A 193 9.61 -15.17 -14.25
N ILE A 194 8.75 -15.65 -13.35
CA ILE A 194 8.86 -17.01 -12.78
C ILE A 194 8.80 -18.08 -13.88
N LEU A 195 7.91 -17.92 -14.86
CA LEU A 195 7.75 -18.84 -15.98
C LEU A 195 9.03 -18.87 -16.85
N LEU A 196 9.55 -17.70 -17.21
CA LEU A 196 10.79 -17.55 -17.98
C LEU A 196 12.01 -18.11 -17.23
N TRP A 197 12.09 -17.90 -15.92
CA TRP A 197 13.14 -18.45 -15.07
C TRP A 197 13.06 -19.97 -14.99
N ALA A 198 11.86 -20.52 -14.79
CA ALA A 198 11.63 -21.95 -14.68
C ALA A 198 11.88 -22.70 -16.00
N TRP A 199 11.58 -22.07 -17.14
CA TRP A 199 11.88 -22.64 -18.45
C TRP A 199 13.39 -22.69 -18.74
N ARG A 200 14.14 -21.69 -18.29
CA ARG A 200 15.62 -21.67 -18.39
C ARG A 200 16.31 -22.59 -17.38
N ASN A 201 15.66 -22.89 -16.25
CA ASN A 201 16.23 -23.69 -15.16
C ASN A 201 15.37 -24.92 -14.82
N PRO A 202 15.08 -25.81 -15.78
CA PRO A 202 14.17 -26.94 -15.55
C PRO A 202 14.67 -27.91 -14.48
N GLY A 203 15.99 -28.04 -14.31
CA GLY A 203 16.60 -28.91 -13.30
C GLY A 203 16.45 -28.43 -11.86
N LEU A 204 16.15 -27.14 -11.64
CA LEU A 204 15.95 -26.56 -10.31
C LEU A 204 14.47 -26.54 -9.89
N VAL A 205 13.54 -26.94 -10.76
CA VAL A 205 12.10 -26.96 -10.47
C VAL A 205 11.68 -28.38 -10.05
N PRO A 206 11.34 -28.60 -8.76
CA PRO A 206 10.99 -29.93 -8.25
C PRO A 206 9.81 -30.55 -8.98
N PRO A 207 9.80 -31.88 -9.23
CA PRO A 207 8.82 -32.62 -10.05
C PRO A 207 7.35 -32.32 -9.70
N ARG A 208 6.45 -32.54 -10.67
CA ARG A 208 5.00 -32.34 -10.45
C ARG A 208 4.51 -33.37 -9.43
N ASP A 209 3.67 -32.94 -8.51
CA ASP A 209 2.88 -33.87 -7.70
C ASP A 209 1.94 -34.70 -8.61
N PRO A 210 1.42 -35.83 -8.11
CA PRO A 210 0.40 -36.60 -8.80
C PRO A 210 -0.79 -35.71 -9.22
N ALA A 211 -1.23 -35.88 -10.46
CA ALA A 211 -2.33 -35.10 -11.00
C ALA A 211 -3.61 -35.32 -10.18
N LEU A 212 -4.05 -34.28 -9.48
CA LEU A 212 -5.35 -34.31 -8.79
C LEU A 212 -6.48 -34.29 -9.82
N PRO A 213 -7.51 -35.15 -9.69
CA PRO A 213 -8.69 -35.08 -10.54
C PRO A 213 -9.40 -33.73 -10.38
N LEU A 214 -10.04 -33.26 -11.45
CA LEU A 214 -10.65 -31.92 -11.50
C LEU A 214 -11.66 -31.69 -10.36
N ALA A 215 -12.42 -32.71 -9.98
CA ALA A 215 -13.32 -32.67 -8.83
C ALA A 215 -12.60 -32.40 -7.49
N ALA A 216 -11.40 -32.98 -7.30
CA ALA A 216 -10.59 -32.72 -6.11
C ALA A 216 -10.00 -31.31 -6.14
N LYS A 217 -9.51 -30.84 -7.31
CA LYS A 217 -9.03 -29.46 -7.46
C LYS A 217 -10.12 -28.45 -7.12
N LEU A 218 -11.33 -28.66 -7.65
CA LEU A 218 -12.46 -27.79 -7.39
C LEU A 218 -12.86 -27.81 -5.91
N ARG A 219 -12.83 -28.98 -5.26
CA ARG A 219 -13.09 -29.11 -3.82
C ARG A 219 -12.11 -28.31 -2.97
N GLU A 220 -10.81 -28.41 -3.24
CA GLU A 220 -9.79 -27.61 -2.52
C GLU A 220 -9.98 -26.12 -2.76
N SER A 221 -10.37 -25.73 -3.98
CA SER A 221 -10.64 -24.33 -4.35
C SER A 221 -11.81 -23.71 -3.60
N ARG A 222 -12.72 -24.52 -3.05
CA ARG A 222 -13.85 -24.01 -2.26
C ARG A 222 -13.40 -23.25 -1.01
N SER A 223 -12.18 -23.53 -0.53
CA SER A 223 -11.56 -22.78 0.57
C SER A 223 -11.27 -21.31 0.23
N LEU A 224 -11.18 -20.95 -1.07
CA LEU A 224 -10.98 -19.57 -1.54
C LEU A 224 -12.29 -18.77 -1.60
N ILE A 225 -13.44 -19.46 -1.68
CA ILE A 225 -14.75 -18.83 -1.88
C ILE A 225 -15.04 -17.74 -0.84
N PRO A 226 -14.82 -17.93 0.47
CA PRO A 226 -15.10 -16.89 1.46
C PRO A 226 -14.32 -15.59 1.22
N VAL A 227 -13.06 -15.70 0.79
CA VAL A 227 -12.19 -14.55 0.49
C VAL A 227 -12.65 -13.83 -0.75
N VAL A 228 -12.88 -14.58 -1.82
CA VAL A 228 -13.33 -14.02 -3.10
C VAL A 228 -14.70 -13.36 -2.94
N LEU A 229 -15.60 -13.95 -2.15
CA LEU A 229 -16.89 -13.33 -1.82
C LEU A 229 -16.72 -12.04 -1.02
N LEU A 230 -15.79 -11.98 -0.07
CA LEU A 230 -15.52 -10.75 0.68
C LEU A 230 -14.98 -9.65 -0.23
N ILE A 231 -14.00 -9.96 -1.09
CA ILE A 231 -13.46 -9.01 -2.09
C ILE A 231 -14.59 -8.54 -3.01
N ALA A 232 -15.39 -9.46 -3.54
CA ALA A 232 -16.49 -9.15 -4.44
C ALA A 232 -17.57 -8.32 -3.75
N ALA A 233 -17.85 -8.54 -2.46
CA ALA A 233 -18.78 -7.73 -1.70
C ALA A 233 -18.25 -6.29 -1.51
N VAL A 234 -16.99 -6.14 -1.11
CA VAL A 234 -16.36 -4.83 -0.90
C VAL A 234 -16.23 -4.07 -2.22
N LEU A 235 -15.49 -4.62 -3.20
CA LEU A 235 -15.26 -3.95 -4.48
C LEU A 235 -16.54 -3.83 -5.29
N GLY A 236 -17.40 -4.85 -5.28
CA GLY A 236 -18.68 -4.81 -5.96
C GLY A 236 -19.60 -3.73 -5.42
N SER A 237 -19.62 -3.49 -4.10
CA SER A 237 -20.40 -2.40 -3.49
C SER A 237 -19.91 -1.01 -3.90
N ILE A 238 -18.58 -0.83 -4.03
CA ILE A 238 -17.97 0.42 -4.51
C ILE A 238 -18.28 0.63 -5.99
N TYR A 239 -18.07 -0.40 -6.83
CA TYR A 239 -18.16 -0.27 -8.29
C TYR A 239 -19.59 -0.20 -8.81
N SER A 240 -20.54 -0.82 -8.10
CA SER A 240 -21.97 -0.64 -8.39
C SER A 240 -22.51 0.71 -7.94
N GLY A 241 -21.71 1.51 -7.21
CA GLY A 241 -22.14 2.78 -6.62
C GLY A 241 -23.14 2.62 -5.48
N VAL A 242 -23.36 1.38 -5.00
CA VAL A 242 -24.28 1.09 -3.88
C VAL A 242 -23.73 1.58 -2.55
N ALA A 243 -22.40 1.57 -2.39
CA ALA A 243 -21.72 2.00 -1.18
C ALA A 243 -20.53 2.91 -1.51
N THR A 244 -20.33 3.93 -0.69
CA THR A 244 -19.10 4.72 -0.65
C THR A 244 -17.93 3.88 -0.12
N ALA A 245 -16.69 4.36 -0.27
CA ALA A 245 -15.51 3.66 0.25
C ALA A 245 -15.60 3.37 1.77
N THR A 246 -16.18 4.30 2.54
CA THR A 246 -16.37 4.14 4.00
C THR A 246 -17.40 3.06 4.32
N GLU A 247 -18.53 3.05 3.61
CA GLU A 247 -19.59 2.04 3.79
C GLU A 247 -19.10 0.65 3.35
N ALA A 248 -18.36 0.58 2.24
CA ALA A 248 -17.72 -0.65 1.77
C ALA A 248 -16.69 -1.18 2.79
N ALA A 249 -15.94 -0.30 3.46
CA ALA A 249 -15.04 -0.68 4.53
C ALA A 249 -15.80 -1.31 5.72
N ALA A 250 -16.95 -0.74 6.09
CA ALA A 250 -17.81 -1.30 7.15
C ALA A 250 -18.36 -2.68 6.77
N ILE A 251 -18.83 -2.85 5.52
CA ILE A 251 -19.23 -4.16 4.97
C ILE A 251 -18.05 -5.14 5.05
N GLY A 252 -16.85 -4.68 4.71
CA GLY A 252 -15.61 -5.45 4.78
C GLY A 252 -15.29 -5.93 6.20
N VAL A 253 -15.37 -5.06 7.20
CA VAL A 253 -15.15 -5.42 8.62
C VAL A 253 -16.18 -6.46 9.09
N VAL A 254 -17.46 -6.24 8.80
CA VAL A 254 -18.53 -7.19 9.18
C VAL A 254 -18.31 -8.53 8.49
N GLY A 255 -18.00 -8.53 7.20
CA GLY A 255 -17.68 -9.73 6.44
C GLY A 255 -16.44 -10.46 6.97
N ALA A 256 -15.40 -9.73 7.36
CA ALA A 256 -14.18 -10.30 7.96
C ALA A 256 -14.46 -10.94 9.33
N LEU A 257 -15.31 -10.34 10.16
CA LEU A 257 -15.74 -10.90 11.44
C LEU A 257 -16.56 -12.18 11.23
N ILE A 258 -17.52 -12.17 10.30
CA ILE A 258 -18.31 -13.36 9.94
C ILE A 258 -17.39 -14.48 9.46
N LEU A 259 -16.47 -14.17 8.55
CA LEU A 259 -15.53 -15.13 7.98
C LEU A 259 -14.63 -15.72 9.07
N SER A 260 -14.08 -14.88 9.96
CA SER A 260 -13.30 -15.34 11.11
C SER A 260 -14.11 -16.22 12.06
N GLY A 261 -15.40 -15.89 12.27
CA GLY A 261 -16.33 -16.69 13.08
C GLY A 261 -16.59 -18.07 12.48
N VAL A 262 -16.92 -18.13 11.20
CA VAL A 262 -17.18 -19.38 10.46
C VAL A 262 -15.93 -20.28 10.42
N GLN A 263 -14.73 -19.70 10.31
CA GLN A 263 -13.47 -20.46 10.34
C GLN A 263 -13.06 -20.93 11.74
N GLY A 264 -13.77 -20.51 12.80
CA GLY A 264 -13.41 -20.80 14.18
C GLY A 264 -12.11 -20.13 14.63
N SER A 265 -11.66 -19.09 13.93
CA SER A 265 -10.51 -18.27 14.35
C SER A 265 -10.92 -17.10 15.24
N LEU A 266 -12.21 -16.78 15.32
CA LEU A 266 -12.71 -15.67 16.14
C LEU A 266 -12.81 -16.06 17.62
N SER A 267 -11.93 -15.46 18.42
CA SER A 267 -11.97 -15.46 19.88
C SER A 267 -11.90 -14.02 20.42
N TRP A 268 -12.23 -13.82 21.69
CA TRP A 268 -12.08 -12.50 22.33
C TRP A 268 -10.62 -12.00 22.29
N ALA A 269 -9.66 -12.91 22.44
CA ALA A 269 -8.23 -12.60 22.35
C ALA A 269 -7.86 -12.09 20.95
N THR A 270 -8.20 -12.85 19.89
CA THR A 270 -7.91 -12.45 18.50
C THR A 270 -8.65 -11.18 18.09
N PHE A 271 -9.87 -10.96 18.60
CA PHE A 271 -10.63 -9.73 18.37
C PHE A 271 -9.88 -8.54 18.97
N ARG A 272 -9.53 -8.60 20.26
CA ARG A 272 -8.79 -7.53 20.95
C ARG A 272 -7.43 -7.28 20.29
N GLU A 273 -6.72 -8.32 19.91
CA GLU A 273 -5.43 -8.20 19.22
C GLU A 273 -5.56 -7.55 17.83
N SER A 274 -6.59 -7.91 17.06
CA SER A 274 -6.86 -7.27 15.76
C SER A 274 -7.19 -5.79 15.91
N LEU A 275 -7.97 -5.44 16.94
CA LEU A 275 -8.37 -4.06 17.22
C LEU A 275 -7.18 -3.22 17.68
N LEU A 276 -6.36 -3.74 18.60
CA LEU A 276 -5.13 -3.07 19.06
C LEU A 276 -4.10 -2.95 17.94
N GLY A 277 -3.94 -3.98 17.10
CA GLY A 277 -3.09 -3.93 15.92
C GLY A 277 -3.54 -2.85 14.94
N GLY A 278 -4.82 -2.83 14.62
CA GLY A 278 -5.41 -1.82 13.72
C GLY A 278 -5.30 -0.40 14.29
N THR A 279 -5.54 -0.24 15.59
CA THR A 279 -5.40 1.05 16.29
C THR A 279 -3.96 1.55 16.24
N ARG A 280 -2.96 0.67 16.49
CA ARG A 280 -1.54 1.05 16.42
C ARG A 280 -1.14 1.50 15.01
N LEU A 281 -1.57 0.75 13.99
CA LEU A 281 -1.29 1.11 12.59
C LEU A 281 -1.98 2.43 12.22
N TYR A 282 -3.23 2.61 12.61
CA TYR A 282 -3.97 3.85 12.41
C TYR A 282 -3.31 5.05 13.09
N CYS A 283 -2.92 4.94 14.37
CA CYS A 283 -2.26 6.03 15.09
C CYS A 283 -0.95 6.45 14.43
N MET A 284 -0.18 5.49 13.90
CA MET A 284 1.05 5.78 13.15
C MET A 284 0.75 6.59 11.88
N ILE A 285 -0.24 6.16 11.10
CA ILE A 285 -0.64 6.83 9.86
C ILE A 285 -1.24 8.21 10.15
N ALA A 286 -2.14 8.31 11.14
CA ALA A 286 -2.76 9.57 11.56
C ALA A 286 -1.73 10.60 12.01
N LEU A 287 -0.67 10.19 12.72
CA LEU A 287 0.43 11.07 13.12
C LEU A 287 1.23 11.57 11.90
N ILE A 288 1.48 10.70 10.93
CA ILE A 288 2.16 11.05 9.68
C ILE A 288 1.32 12.05 8.87
N LEU A 289 0.02 11.79 8.71
CA LEU A 289 -0.91 12.67 8.02
C LEU A 289 -1.04 14.04 8.69
N ALA A 290 -1.11 14.08 10.03
CA ALA A 290 -1.16 15.33 10.79
C ALA A 290 0.10 16.18 10.54
N GLY A 291 1.28 15.58 10.66
CA GLY A 291 2.54 16.30 10.42
C GLY A 291 2.70 16.74 8.97
N ALA A 292 2.21 15.94 8.03
CA ALA A 292 2.25 16.29 6.61
C ALA A 292 1.27 17.39 6.22
N ALA A 293 0.05 17.36 6.75
CA ALA A 293 -0.91 18.44 6.54
C ALA A 293 -0.33 19.77 7.04
N PHE A 294 0.33 19.76 8.20
CA PHE A 294 1.00 20.95 8.71
C PHE A 294 2.22 21.34 7.86
N LEU A 295 3.01 20.38 7.37
CA LEU A 295 4.13 20.65 6.45
C LEU A 295 3.66 21.27 5.13
N THR A 296 2.61 20.72 4.53
CA THR A 296 1.99 21.26 3.30
C THR A 296 1.52 22.70 3.52
N LEU A 297 0.88 22.98 4.65
CA LEU A 297 0.52 24.37 5.00
C LEU A 297 1.75 25.27 5.12
N SER A 298 2.77 24.82 5.85
CA SER A 298 4.02 25.57 6.05
C SER A 298 4.70 25.90 4.73
N MET A 299 4.80 24.91 3.84
CA MET A 299 5.34 25.07 2.48
C MET A 299 4.50 26.01 1.61
N GLY A 300 3.17 25.97 1.74
CA GLY A 300 2.28 26.91 1.07
C GLY A 300 2.55 28.36 1.46
N TYR A 301 2.82 28.63 2.74
CA TYR A 301 3.22 29.98 3.21
C TYR A 301 4.58 30.42 2.69
N ILE A 302 5.53 29.50 2.58
CA ILE A 302 6.88 29.78 2.07
C ILE A 302 6.88 30.00 0.55
N GLY A 303 5.87 29.48 -0.17
CA GLY A 303 5.79 29.56 -1.63
C GLY A 303 6.69 28.55 -2.35
N LEU A 304 7.27 27.60 -1.61
CA LEU A 304 8.22 26.60 -2.10
C LEU A 304 7.66 25.74 -3.25
N PRO A 305 6.40 25.25 -3.20
CA PRO A 305 5.82 24.48 -4.31
C PRO A 305 5.72 25.28 -5.62
N ARG A 306 5.42 26.60 -5.53
CA ARG A 306 5.34 27.48 -6.71
C ARG A 306 6.71 27.63 -7.37
N HIS A 307 7.77 27.81 -6.58
CA HIS A 307 9.12 27.95 -7.12
C HIS A 307 9.68 26.66 -7.70
N LEU A 308 9.36 25.51 -7.11
CA LEU A 308 9.69 24.22 -7.70
C LEU A 308 8.98 24.01 -9.04
N ALA A 309 7.69 24.38 -9.12
CA ALA A 309 6.95 24.32 -10.37
C ALA A 309 7.53 25.28 -11.45
N GLU A 310 7.93 26.50 -11.06
CA GLU A 310 8.59 27.47 -11.95
C GLU A 310 9.97 26.96 -12.41
N TRP A 311 10.77 26.37 -11.51
CA TRP A 311 12.06 25.78 -11.85
C TRP A 311 11.91 24.59 -12.79
N ILE A 312 10.97 23.69 -12.53
CA ILE A 312 10.68 22.54 -13.41
C ILE A 312 10.15 23.02 -14.77
N GLY A 313 9.30 24.06 -14.79
CA GLY A 313 8.87 24.73 -16.01
C GLY A 313 10.04 25.33 -16.80
N SER A 314 11.06 25.86 -16.11
CA SER A 314 12.28 26.40 -16.74
C SER A 314 13.18 25.34 -17.36
N LEU A 315 13.10 24.08 -16.90
CA LEU A 315 13.85 22.97 -17.48
C LEU A 315 13.32 22.57 -18.86
N GLY A 316 12.14 23.06 -19.26
CA GLY A 316 11.53 22.76 -20.56
C GLY A 316 11.21 21.28 -20.76
N LEU A 317 11.09 20.53 -19.66
CA LEU A 317 10.85 19.09 -19.70
C LEU A 317 9.49 18.79 -20.34
N THR A 318 9.47 17.79 -21.20
CA THR A 318 8.24 17.17 -21.64
C THR A 318 7.57 16.43 -20.47
N ARG A 319 6.23 16.24 -20.55
CA ARG A 319 5.48 15.48 -19.52
C ARG A 319 6.10 14.10 -19.25
N LEU A 320 6.60 13.42 -20.28
CA LEU A 320 7.25 12.11 -20.16
C LEU A 320 8.57 12.18 -19.39
N GLU A 321 9.42 13.18 -19.65
CA GLU A 321 10.69 13.33 -18.94
C GLU A 321 10.47 13.64 -17.46
N LEU A 322 9.47 14.47 -17.13
CA LEU A 322 9.08 14.73 -15.75
C LEU A 322 8.64 13.44 -15.03
N ILE A 323 7.77 12.64 -15.66
CA ILE A 323 7.31 11.36 -15.12
C ILE A 323 8.48 10.40 -14.88
N VAL A 324 9.42 10.29 -15.82
CA VAL A 324 10.60 9.43 -15.68
C VAL A 324 11.50 9.91 -14.54
N ALA A 325 11.75 11.21 -14.44
CA ALA A 325 12.55 11.79 -13.36
C ALA A 325 11.91 11.54 -11.99
N LEU A 326 10.59 11.75 -11.87
CA LEU A 326 9.84 11.46 -10.65
C LEU A 326 9.85 9.97 -10.31
N THR A 327 9.73 9.09 -11.31
CA THR A 327 9.79 7.63 -11.11
C THR A 327 11.15 7.20 -10.53
N ILE A 328 12.26 7.71 -11.08
CA ILE A 328 13.60 7.43 -10.56
C ILE A 328 13.75 7.97 -9.14
N PHE A 329 13.25 9.18 -8.89
CA PHE A 329 13.25 9.79 -7.56
C PHE A 329 12.49 8.94 -6.54
N TYR A 330 11.27 8.49 -6.87
CA TYR A 330 10.46 7.61 -6.02
C TYR A 330 11.11 6.23 -5.82
N ALA A 331 11.76 5.67 -6.84
CA ALA A 331 12.47 4.41 -6.73
C ALA A 331 13.64 4.48 -5.74
N ILE A 332 14.42 5.57 -5.76
CA ILE A 332 15.51 5.81 -4.81
C ILE A 332 14.94 6.04 -3.42
N LEU A 333 13.91 6.88 -3.29
CA LEU A 333 13.30 7.21 -2.00
C LEU A 333 12.67 5.99 -1.31
N GLY A 334 12.04 5.11 -2.10
CA GLY A 334 11.46 3.86 -1.61
C GLY A 334 12.47 2.84 -1.07
N CYS A 335 13.77 3.02 -1.33
CA CYS A 335 14.82 2.23 -0.65
C CYS A 335 15.00 2.63 0.83
N PHE A 336 14.60 3.84 1.21
CA PHE A 336 14.82 4.40 2.55
C PHE A 336 13.54 4.58 3.36
N LEU A 337 12.42 4.87 2.68
CA LEU A 337 11.13 5.18 3.31
C LEU A 337 10.08 4.12 2.99
N ASP A 338 9.18 3.87 3.95
CA ASP A 338 7.98 3.08 3.68
C ASP A 338 7.00 3.84 2.79
N GLY A 339 6.16 3.12 2.06
CA GLY A 339 5.29 3.70 1.03
C GLY A 339 4.36 4.80 1.54
N ILE A 340 3.79 4.65 2.75
CA ILE A 340 2.87 5.65 3.33
C ILE A 340 3.63 6.94 3.59
N SER A 341 4.75 6.85 4.30
CA SER A 341 5.61 7.99 4.59
C SER A 341 6.10 8.69 3.33
N MET A 342 6.48 7.91 2.31
CA MET A 342 6.95 8.41 1.02
C MET A 342 5.88 9.22 0.30
N VAL A 343 4.67 8.68 0.15
CA VAL A 343 3.55 9.38 -0.50
C VAL A 343 3.24 10.68 0.25
N VAL A 344 3.03 10.57 1.56
CA VAL A 344 2.60 11.70 2.38
C VAL A 344 3.63 12.84 2.40
N LEU A 345 4.92 12.51 2.51
CA LEU A 345 6.01 13.47 2.52
C LEU A 345 6.17 14.19 1.17
N THR A 346 6.04 13.44 0.08
CA THR A 346 6.30 13.97 -1.26
C THR A 346 5.10 14.71 -1.85
N MET A 347 3.87 14.32 -1.51
CA MET A 347 2.67 14.95 -2.09
C MET A 347 2.58 16.44 -1.81
N GLY A 348 2.92 16.88 -0.59
CA GLY A 348 2.89 18.32 -0.25
C GLY A 348 3.79 19.18 -1.14
N VAL A 349 4.82 18.59 -1.73
CA VAL A 349 5.82 19.26 -2.58
C VAL A 349 5.54 19.04 -4.07
N ILE A 350 5.27 17.79 -4.44
CA ILE A 350 5.24 17.34 -5.83
C ILE A 350 3.86 17.54 -6.47
N MET A 351 2.77 17.39 -5.71
CA MET A 351 1.41 17.47 -6.26
C MET A 351 1.12 18.79 -6.99
N PRO A 352 1.46 19.98 -6.43
CA PRO A 352 1.22 21.24 -7.14
C PRO A 352 2.01 21.33 -8.46
N THR A 353 3.20 20.74 -8.51
CA THR A 353 4.03 20.69 -9.72
C THR A 353 3.40 19.78 -10.78
N VAL A 354 2.93 18.61 -10.38
CA VAL A 354 2.26 17.63 -11.26
C VAL A 354 1.00 18.25 -11.89
N GLN A 355 0.20 18.95 -11.08
CA GLN A 355 -0.99 19.67 -11.55
C GLN A 355 -0.62 20.82 -12.50
N ALA A 356 0.41 21.60 -12.19
CA ALA A 356 0.91 22.67 -13.07
C ALA A 356 1.42 22.13 -14.42
N ALA A 357 2.00 20.92 -14.44
CA ALA A 357 2.41 20.23 -15.66
C ALA A 357 1.23 19.63 -16.46
N GLY A 358 -0.01 19.73 -15.96
CA GLY A 358 -1.21 19.18 -16.59
C GLY A 358 -1.25 17.65 -16.60
N ILE A 359 -0.65 17.02 -15.59
CA ILE A 359 -0.75 15.58 -15.35
C ILE A 359 -1.97 15.34 -14.46
N ASP A 360 -2.78 14.36 -14.84
CA ASP A 360 -3.97 13.98 -14.10
C ASP A 360 -3.57 13.35 -12.74
N PRO A 361 -4.12 13.84 -11.60
CA PRO A 361 -3.81 13.31 -10.27
C PRO A 361 -4.24 11.85 -10.07
N LEU A 362 -5.28 11.38 -10.74
CA LEU A 362 -5.68 9.97 -10.64
C LEU A 362 -4.65 9.07 -11.34
N TRP A 363 -4.10 9.50 -12.48
CA TRP A 363 -3.05 8.78 -13.20
C TRP A 363 -1.69 8.81 -12.48
N PHE A 364 -1.39 9.92 -11.79
CA PHE A 364 -0.13 10.07 -11.06
C PHE A 364 -0.04 9.19 -9.80
N GLY A 365 -1.18 8.91 -9.17
CA GLY A 365 -1.28 8.01 -8.02
C GLY A 365 -1.18 6.56 -8.41
#